data_AF-A0A920REV7-F1
#
_entry.id   AF-A0A920REV7-F1
#
_cell.length_a   1.000
_cell.length_b   1.000
_cell.length_c   1.000
_cell.angle_alpha   90.00
_cell.angle_beta   90.00
_cell.angle_gamma   90.00
#
_symmetry.space_group_name_H-M   'P 1'
#
loop_
_entity.id
_entity.type
_entity.pdbx_description
1 polymer ?
#
loop_
_entity_poly.entity_id
_entity_poly.type
_entity_poly.pdbx_seq_one_letter_code
_entity_poly.pdbx_strand_id
1 'polypeptide(L)'
;MIYSFTEKKRIRKTFSKQAGGDLVPNLLDIQRGSYRKLLQKDVATQQRIDQGLQAAFKSVFPIESYNGLASLDFVSYRLGEPTYDERNASGRVEFTLHPCTLC
;
A
#
# COMPACT_ATOMS: atom_id res chain seq x y z
N MET A 1 27.96 24.66 -16.69
CA MET A 1 27.37 23.76 -15.66
C MET A 1 27.07 24.58 -14.43
N ILE A 2 25.78 24.69 -14.08
CA ILE A 2 25.35 25.36 -12.84
C ILE A 2 25.40 24.29 -11.75
N TYR A 3 26.41 24.35 -10.89
CA TYR A 3 26.55 23.43 -9.76
C TYR A 3 25.63 23.85 -8.61
N SER A 4 25.06 22.87 -7.91
CA SER A 4 24.36 23.12 -6.64
C SER A 4 25.35 23.57 -5.55
N PHE A 5 24.83 24.16 -4.48
CA PHE A 5 25.64 24.69 -3.37
C PHE A 5 26.57 23.63 -2.76
N THR A 6 26.08 22.39 -2.62
CA THR A 6 26.85 21.27 -2.06
C THR A 6 27.89 20.72 -3.05
N GLU A 7 27.58 20.68 -4.34
CA GLU A 7 28.53 20.23 -5.38
C GLU A 7 29.71 21.19 -5.55
N LYS A 8 29.49 22.50 -5.38
CA LYS A 8 30.57 23.51 -5.41
C LYS A 8 31.62 23.29 -4.31
N LYS A 9 31.19 22.75 -3.16
CA LYS A 9 32.08 22.52 -2.00
C LYS A 9 33.05 21.36 -2.23
N ARG A 10 32.71 20.39 -3.09
CA ARG A 10 33.59 19.27 -3.46
C ARG A 10 33.27 18.81 -4.89
N ILE A 11 34.05 19.30 -5.85
CA ILE A 11 33.88 18.95 -7.26
C ILE A 11 34.35 17.51 -7.48
N ARG A 12 33.45 16.63 -7.92
CA ARG A 12 33.77 15.28 -8.40
C ARG A 12 34.03 15.34 -9.90
N LYS A 13 35.24 14.97 -10.34
CA LYS A 13 35.54 14.78 -11.77
C LYS A 13 35.01 13.41 -12.21
N THR A 14 34.38 13.37 -13.38
CA THR A 14 33.84 12.15 -13.99
C THR A 14 34.61 11.88 -15.29
N PHE A 15 35.01 10.63 -15.52
CA PHE A 15 35.83 10.23 -16.68
C PHE A 15 35.02 9.47 -17.76
N SER A 16 33.69 9.45 -17.64
CA SER A 16 32.80 8.80 -18.61
C SER A 16 32.94 9.47 -19.98
N LYS A 17 33.17 8.67 -21.03
CA LYS A 17 33.24 9.14 -22.42
C LYS A 17 31.86 9.31 -23.06
N GLN A 18 30.85 8.60 -22.54
CA GLN A 18 29.46 8.70 -22.97
C GLN A 18 28.74 9.75 -22.12
N ALA A 19 27.92 10.59 -22.76
CA ALA A 19 27.00 11.47 -22.06
C ALA A 19 26.11 10.62 -21.14
N GLY A 20 25.92 11.07 -19.90
CA GLY A 20 25.14 10.34 -18.90
C GLY A 20 23.81 9.89 -19.49
N GLY A 21 23.51 8.59 -19.36
CA GLY A 21 22.27 8.01 -19.87
C GLY A 21 21.05 8.52 -19.11
N ASP A 22 19.95 7.79 -19.21
CA ASP A 22 18.71 8.13 -18.53
C ASP A 22 18.94 8.36 -17.03
N LEU A 23 18.28 9.41 -16.52
CA LEU A 23 18.35 9.79 -15.12
C LEU A 23 17.97 8.58 -14.24
N VAL A 24 18.73 8.38 -13.16
CA VAL A 24 18.45 7.31 -12.21
C VAL A 24 17.02 7.49 -11.67
N PRO A 25 16.12 6.51 -11.88
CA PRO A 25 14.76 6.61 -11.37
C PRO A 25 14.78 6.61 -9.84
N ASN A 26 13.74 7.14 -9.22
CA ASN A 26 13.68 7.14 -7.77
C ASN A 26 13.59 5.70 -7.24
N LEU A 27 14.59 5.31 -6.46
CA LEU A 27 14.79 3.94 -5.97
C LEU A 27 13.65 3.45 -5.08
N LEU A 28 12.83 4.37 -4.56
CA LEU A 28 11.70 4.07 -3.68
C LEU A 28 10.36 3.97 -4.43
N ASP A 29 10.33 4.24 -5.73
CA ASP A 29 9.08 4.26 -6.49
C ASP A 29 8.41 2.88 -6.53
N ILE A 30 9.21 1.82 -6.62
CA ILE A 30 8.70 0.44 -6.59
C ILE A 30 8.03 0.14 -5.25
N GLN A 31 8.68 0.51 -4.14
CA GLN A 31 8.16 0.27 -2.79
C GLN A 31 6.87 1.04 -2.55
N ARG A 32 6.86 2.34 -2.90
CA ARG A 32 5.68 3.20 -2.80
C ARG A 32 4.55 2.71 -3.69
N GLY A 33 4.86 2.31 -4.92
CA GLY A 33 3.90 1.79 -5.88
C GLY A 33 3.26 0.47 -5.41
N SER A 34 4.07 -0.45 -4.89
CA SER A 34 3.59 -1.72 -4.33
C SER A 34 2.66 -1.49 -3.14
N TYR A 35 3.04 -0.61 -2.21
CA TYR A 35 2.23 -0.30 -1.04
C TYR A 35 0.89 0.36 -1.41
N ARG A 36 0.88 1.27 -2.38
CA ARG A 36 -0.37 1.86 -2.90
C ARG A 36 -1.28 0.80 -3.51
N LYS A 37 -0.74 -0.13 -4.29
CA LYS A 37 -1.50 -1.24 -4.88
C LYS A 37 -2.05 -2.19 -3.82
N LEU A 38 -1.29 -2.45 -2.76
CA LEU A 38 -1.72 -3.30 -1.64
C LEU A 38 -2.93 -2.69 -0.91
N LEU A 39 -2.87 -1.39 -0.60
CA LEU A 39 -3.87 -0.70 0.21
C LEU A 39 -5.10 -0.24 -0.57
N GLN A 40 -4.94 0.14 -1.85
CA GLN A 40 -5.98 0.80 -2.66
C GLN A 40 -6.65 1.99 -1.93
N LYS A 41 -5.86 2.78 -1.20
CA LYS A 41 -6.34 3.86 -0.32
C LYS A 41 -7.21 4.88 -1.07
N ASP A 42 -6.82 5.24 -2.29
CA ASP A 42 -7.46 6.30 -3.07
C ASP A 42 -8.64 5.79 -3.93
N VAL A 43 -8.99 4.50 -3.82
CA VAL A 43 -10.08 3.87 -4.58
C VAL A 43 -11.29 3.66 -3.68
N ALA A 44 -12.46 4.11 -4.14
CA ALA A 44 -13.73 3.89 -3.46
C ALA A 44 -14.00 2.39 -3.31
N THR A 45 -14.54 1.98 -2.16
CA THR A 45 -14.76 0.56 -1.80
C THR A 45 -15.41 -0.26 -2.92
N GLN A 46 -16.40 0.29 -3.62
CA GLN A 46 -17.15 -0.38 -4.69
C GLN A 46 -16.36 -0.56 -5.99
N GLN A 47 -15.30 0.22 -6.19
CA GLN A 47 -14.45 0.20 -7.39
C GLN A 47 -13.11 -0.49 -7.15
N ARG A 48 -12.89 -1.04 -5.95
CA ARG A 48 -11.66 -1.75 -5.61
C ARG A 48 -11.60 -3.06 -6.40
N ILE A 49 -10.44 -3.29 -6.99
CA ILE A 49 -10.14 -4.53 -7.70
C ILE A 49 -9.66 -5.59 -6.72
N ASP A 50 -9.73 -6.86 -7.12
CA ASP A 50 -9.32 -8.00 -6.28
C ASP A 50 -7.80 -8.14 -6.24
N GLN A 51 -7.17 -7.18 -5.54
CA GLN A 51 -5.73 -7.10 -5.36
C GLN A 51 -5.40 -6.69 -3.92
N GLY A 52 -4.28 -7.20 -3.39
CA GLY A 52 -3.76 -6.80 -2.08
C GLY A 52 -4.70 -7.20 -0.94
N LEU A 53 -5.09 -6.22 -0.11
CA LEU A 53 -5.99 -6.48 1.03
C LEU A 53 -7.35 -7.02 0.58
N GLN A 54 -7.91 -6.49 -0.50
CA GLN A 54 -9.21 -6.93 -1.02
C GLN A 54 -9.17 -8.42 -1.42
N ALA A 55 -8.11 -8.85 -2.11
CA ALA A 55 -7.91 -10.24 -2.50
C ALA A 55 -7.70 -11.15 -1.28
N ALA A 56 -6.89 -10.70 -0.32
CA ALA A 56 -6.63 -11.47 0.89
C ALA A 56 -7.91 -11.72 1.69
N PHE A 57 -8.76 -10.70 1.88
CA PHE A 57 -10.04 -10.88 2.56
C PHE A 57 -10.98 -11.80 1.77
N LYS A 58 -11.12 -11.62 0.47
CA LYS A 58 -11.92 -12.52 -0.38
C LYS A 58 -11.42 -13.96 -0.42
N SER A 59 -10.14 -14.22 -0.16
CA SER A 59 -9.60 -15.59 -0.11
C SER A 59 -9.88 -16.31 1.21
N VAL A 60 -10.10 -15.56 2.29
CA VAL A 60 -10.32 -16.12 3.64
C VAL A 60 -11.81 -16.24 3.95
N PHE A 61 -12.62 -15.34 3.41
CA PHE A 61 -14.08 -15.33 3.58
C PHE A 61 -14.79 -16.01 2.40
N PRO A 62 -15.93 -16.67 2.63
CA PRO A 62 -16.69 -16.74 3.89
C PRO A 62 -16.09 -17.70 4.92
N ILE A 63 -16.16 -17.33 6.21
CA ILE A 63 -15.83 -18.23 7.32
C ILE A 63 -17.13 -18.83 7.83
N GLU A 64 -17.28 -20.15 7.72
CA GLU A 64 -18.45 -20.88 8.21
C GLU A 64 -18.22 -21.42 9.63
N SER A 65 -19.25 -21.38 10.46
CA SER A 65 -19.24 -22.01 11.78
C SER A 65 -19.22 -23.54 11.64
N TYR A 66 -18.59 -24.23 12.58
CA TYR A 66 -18.49 -25.70 12.60
C TYR A 66 -19.84 -26.42 12.50
N ASN A 67 -20.90 -25.81 13.02
CA ASN A 67 -22.27 -26.33 12.98
C ASN A 67 -23.07 -25.92 11.73
N GLY A 68 -22.49 -25.15 10.80
CA GLY A 68 -23.14 -24.70 9.56
C GLY A 68 -24.27 -23.67 9.75
N LEU A 69 -24.52 -23.21 10.98
CA LEU A 69 -25.65 -22.32 11.30
C LEU A 69 -25.32 -20.82 11.18
N ALA A 70 -24.07 -20.47 10.89
CA ALA A 70 -23.65 -19.09 10.74
C ALA A 70 -22.48 -19.00 9.76
N SER A 71 -22.52 -17.99 8.90
CA SER A 71 -21.38 -17.59 8.07
C SER A 71 -21.02 -16.13 8.32
N LEU A 72 -19.74 -15.83 8.20
CA LEU A 72 -19.23 -14.47 8.28
C LEU A 72 -18.83 -14.03 6.87
N ASP A 73 -19.47 -12.98 6.38
CA ASP A 73 -19.21 -12.44 5.04
C ASP A 73 -18.42 -11.14 5.13
N PHE A 74 -17.40 -11.04 4.27
CA PHE A 74 -16.62 -9.83 4.10
C PHE A 74 -17.34 -8.83 3.19
N VAL A 75 -17.54 -7.61 3.70
CA VAL A 75 -18.23 -6.53 2.98
C VAL A 75 -17.26 -5.47 2.50
N SER A 76 -16.47 -4.91 3.43
CA SER A 76 -15.53 -3.84 3.13
C SER A 76 -14.46 -3.67 4.19
N TYR A 77 -13.38 -2.96 3.84
CA TYR A 77 -12.40 -2.46 4.80
C TYR A 77 -12.16 -0.97 4.64
N ARG A 78 -11.74 -0.33 5.72
CA ARG A 78 -11.31 1.07 5.79
C ARG A 78 -9.96 1.15 6.49
N LEU A 79 -9.18 2.14 6.09
CA LEU A 79 -7.89 2.43 6.70
C LEU A 79 -8.12 3.57 7.69
N GLY A 80 -7.95 3.28 8.98
CA GLY A 80 -8.02 4.26 10.06
C GLY A 80 -6.80 5.17 10.06
N GLU A 81 -6.97 6.38 10.58
CA GLU A 81 -5.85 7.29 10.76
C GLU A 81 -4.92 6.78 11.88
N PRO A 82 -3.60 6.88 11.71
CA PRO A 82 -2.67 6.52 12.76
C PRO A 82 -2.81 7.50 13.93
N THR A 83 -2.96 6.97 15.15
CA THR A 83 -3.08 7.76 16.39
C THR A 83 -1.75 8.27 16.95
N TYR A 84 -0.62 7.98 16.30
CA TYR A 84 0.73 8.27 16.78
C TYR A 84 1.60 8.94 15.71
N ASP A 85 2.63 9.62 16.18
CA ASP A 85 3.64 10.32 15.39
C ASP A 85 4.40 9.36 14.45
N GLU A 86 5.01 9.86 13.36
CA GLU A 86 5.49 9.05 12.22
C GLU A 86 6.43 7.89 12.57
N ARG A 87 7.10 7.95 13.72
CA ARG A 87 8.00 6.90 14.23
C ARG A 87 7.27 5.72 14.89
N ASN A 88 6.08 5.95 15.44
CA ASN A 88 5.30 4.97 16.20
C ASN A 88 3.90 4.74 15.62
N ALA A 89 3.59 5.36 14.48
CA ALA A 89 2.33 5.21 13.76
C ALA A 89 2.15 3.76 13.24
N SER A 90 1.29 2.98 13.91
CA SER A 90 0.78 1.73 13.35
C SER A 90 -0.56 2.03 12.65
N GLY A 91 -0.61 1.79 11.34
CA GLY A 91 -1.85 1.95 10.57
C GLY A 91 -2.90 0.93 11.01
N ARG A 92 -4.09 1.39 11.39
CA ARG A 92 -5.19 0.50 11.78
C ARG A 92 -6.02 0.15 10.56
N VAL A 93 -6.25 -1.13 10.31
CA VAL A 93 -7.21 -1.60 9.30
C VAL A 93 -8.48 -2.02 10.01
N GLU A 94 -9.59 -1.39 9.68
CA GLU A 94 -10.91 -1.72 10.21
C GLU A 94 -11.72 -2.38 9.10
N PHE A 95 -12.26 -3.57 9.36
CA PHE A 95 -13.08 -4.31 8.39
C PHE A 95 -14.51 -4.45 8.90
N THR A 96 -15.46 -4.26 8.00
CA THR A 96 -16.89 -4.44 8.25
C THR A 96 -17.30 -5.82 7.75
N LEU A 97 -17.88 -6.60 8.66
CA LEU A 97 -18.38 -7.95 8.41
C LEU A 97 -19.89 -7.93 8.61
N HIS A 98 -20.62 -8.68 7.78
CA HIS A 98 -22.02 -8.97 8.05
C HIS A 98 -22.14 -10.37 8.63
N PRO A 99 -22.76 -10.53 9.82
CA PRO A 99 -23.15 -11.85 10.30
C PRO A 99 -24.31 -12.32 9.42
N CYS A 100 -24.06 -13.35 8.61
CA CYS A 100 -25.13 -14.10 7.96
C CYS A 100 -25.62 -15.13 8.97
N THR A 101 -26.56 -14.72 9.82
CA THR A 101 -27.43 -15.67 10.51
C THR A 101 -28.45 -16.13 9.49
N LEU A 102 -28.17 -17.24 8.80
CA LEU A 102 -29.23 -17.96 8.11
C LEU A 102 -30.28 -18.35 9.17
N CYS A 103 -31.50 -17.86 8.99
CA CYS A 103 -32.69 -18.45 9.59
C CYS A 103 -32.97 -19.82 8.96
#